data_AF-A0AB33BMM3-F1
#
_entry.id   AF-A0AB33BMM3-F1
#
_cell.length_a   1.000
_cell.length_b   1.000
_cell.length_c   1.000
_cell.angle_alpha   90.00
_cell.angle_beta   90.00
_cell.angle_gamma   90.00
#
_symmetry.space_group_name_H-M   'P 1'
#
loop_
_entity.id
_entity.type
_entity.pdbx_description
1 polymer ?
#
loop_
_entity_poly.entity_id
_entity_poly.type
_entity_poly.pdbx_seq_one_letter_code
_entity_poly.pdbx_strand_id
1 'polypeptide(L)'
;MIVNKRELKQTLNRVYLKIKPDTETIQVFQANLTRLLEQCDSKKSEEFNKNLLIDFLKNTYYTDRYFINTKERIDLVIHNNQDVKSPVGVIFETKKPTRTINAEMPRLDNLNTKAFQQLILYFLRERVTDKNLEIKHLIVTNIYEWFIFDGKIFEDLFFANKALVNQFCDF
;
A
#
# COMPACT_ATOMS: atom_id res chain seq x y z
N MET A 1 -20.02 0.86 -16.11
CA MET A 1 -19.52 2.25 -15.90
C MET A 1 -19.36 2.44 -14.41
N ILE A 2 -18.16 2.80 -13.92
CA ILE A 2 -17.93 3.02 -12.48
C ILE A 2 -18.59 4.35 -12.14
N VAL A 3 -19.64 4.29 -11.32
CA VAL A 3 -20.32 5.48 -10.81
C VAL A 3 -19.30 6.28 -9.99
N ASN A 4 -19.15 7.58 -10.28
CA ASN A 4 -18.17 8.48 -9.66
C ASN A 4 -16.69 8.27 -10.00
N LYS A 5 -16.34 7.64 -11.14
CA LYS A 5 -14.95 7.65 -11.63
C LYS A 5 -14.48 9.10 -11.81
N ARG A 6 -13.38 9.45 -11.15
CA ARG A 6 -12.70 10.74 -11.29
C ARG A 6 -11.35 10.54 -11.98
N GLU A 7 -10.98 11.51 -12.80
CA GLU A 7 -9.65 11.56 -13.42
C GLU A 7 -8.59 11.94 -12.39
N LEU A 8 -7.33 11.56 -12.63
CA LEU A 8 -6.22 11.79 -11.69
C LEU A 8 -6.10 13.26 -11.26
N LYS A 9 -6.32 14.19 -12.20
CA LYS A 9 -6.29 15.65 -11.93
C LYS A 9 -7.39 16.12 -10.99
N GLN A 10 -8.49 15.36 -10.87
CA GLN A 10 -9.61 15.66 -9.99
C GLN A 10 -9.43 15.04 -8.60
N THR A 11 -8.64 13.98 -8.47
CA THR A 11 -8.41 13.25 -7.21
C THR A 11 -7.16 13.71 -6.46
N LEU A 12 -6.11 14.13 -7.17
CA LEU A 12 -4.89 14.62 -6.53
C LEU A 12 -5.14 15.91 -5.75
N ASN A 13 -4.63 15.97 -4.52
CA ASN A 13 -4.65 17.19 -3.72
C ASN A 13 -3.94 18.31 -4.50
N ARG A 14 -4.60 19.47 -4.63
CA ARG A 14 -4.07 20.64 -5.36
C ARG A 14 -2.73 21.13 -4.83
N VAL A 15 -2.38 20.81 -3.57
CA VAL A 15 -1.07 21.12 -3.00
C VAL A 15 0.06 20.43 -3.78
N TYR A 16 -0.15 19.21 -4.29
CA TYR A 16 0.87 18.52 -5.09
C TYR A 16 1.20 19.24 -6.39
N LEU A 17 0.26 20.01 -6.96
CA LEU A 17 0.52 20.83 -8.16
C LEU A 17 1.49 21.99 -7.89
N LYS A 18 1.69 22.36 -6.61
CA LYS A 18 2.64 23.40 -6.19
C LYS A 18 4.05 22.85 -5.97
N ILE A 19 4.20 21.52 -5.91
CA ILE A 19 5.49 20.87 -5.74
C ILE A 19 6.03 20.53 -7.12
N LYS A 20 7.05 21.26 -7.57
CA LYS A 20 7.75 20.95 -8.81
C LYS A 20 8.91 20.01 -8.47
N PRO A 21 8.83 18.71 -8.81
CA PRO A 21 9.99 17.84 -8.69
C PRO A 21 11.09 18.34 -9.63
N ASP A 22 12.32 18.39 -9.15
CA ASP A 22 13.47 18.70 -9.97
C ASP A 22 13.82 17.53 -10.90
N THR A 23 14.68 17.81 -11.88
CA THR A 23 15.05 16.84 -12.91
C THR A 23 15.76 15.62 -12.33
N GLU A 24 16.60 15.81 -11.30
CA GLU A 24 17.34 14.72 -10.66
C GLU A 24 16.38 13.76 -9.94
N THR A 25 15.44 14.31 -9.18
CA THR A 25 14.35 13.58 -8.53
C THR A 25 13.58 12.71 -9.53
N ILE A 26 13.24 13.24 -10.72
CA ILE A 26 12.53 12.49 -11.77
C ILE A 26 13.43 11.39 -12.35
N GLN A 27 14.70 11.68 -12.63
CA GLN A 27 15.64 10.71 -13.19
C GLN A 27 15.88 9.53 -12.24
N VAL A 28 16.04 9.79 -10.94
CA VAL A 28 16.19 8.75 -9.90
C VAL A 28 14.96 7.84 -9.86
N PHE A 29 13.76 8.42 -9.88
CA PHE A 29 12.53 7.61 -9.93
C PHE A 29 12.43 6.77 -11.20
N GLN A 30 12.71 7.37 -12.36
CA GLN A 30 12.69 6.64 -13.62
C GLN A 30 13.69 5.48 -13.61
N ALA A 31 14.93 5.72 -13.18
CA ALA A 31 15.96 4.69 -13.11
C ALA A 31 15.56 3.53 -12.17
N ASN A 32 15.07 3.85 -10.96
CA ASN A 32 14.65 2.86 -10.00
C ASN A 32 13.40 2.09 -10.44
N LEU A 33 12.43 2.77 -11.07
CA LEU A 33 11.22 2.12 -11.60
C LEU A 33 11.57 1.18 -12.76
N THR A 34 12.42 1.61 -13.69
CA THR A 34 12.90 0.75 -14.78
C THR A 34 13.57 -0.50 -14.22
N ARG A 35 14.47 -0.35 -13.23
CA ARG A 35 15.14 -1.46 -12.57
C ARG A 35 14.14 -2.44 -11.91
N LEU A 36 13.13 -1.93 -11.20
CA LEU A 36 12.07 -2.76 -10.61
C LEU A 36 11.35 -3.57 -11.68
N LEU A 37 10.95 -2.93 -12.77
CA LEU A 37 10.18 -3.57 -13.84
C LEU A 37 11.01 -4.60 -14.63
N GLU A 38 12.30 -4.36 -14.84
CA GLU A 38 13.22 -5.30 -15.50
C GLU A 38 13.53 -6.52 -14.64
N GLN A 39 13.57 -6.36 -13.31
CA GLN A 39 13.94 -7.44 -12.39
C GLN A 39 12.75 -8.25 -11.88
N CYS A 40 11.54 -7.68 -11.87
CA CYS A 40 10.36 -8.39 -11.41
C CYS A 40 10.04 -9.58 -12.34
N ASP A 41 9.73 -10.73 -11.75
CA ASP A 41 9.51 -11.97 -12.49
C ASP A 41 8.40 -12.80 -11.83
N SER A 42 7.33 -13.03 -12.58
CA SER A 42 6.17 -13.82 -12.13
C SER A 42 6.51 -15.29 -11.82
N LYS A 43 7.64 -15.80 -12.33
CA LYS A 43 8.13 -17.16 -12.04
C LYS A 43 8.84 -17.24 -10.70
N LYS A 44 9.23 -16.11 -10.11
CA LYS A 44 9.84 -16.04 -8.77
C LYS A 44 8.77 -16.01 -7.68
N SER A 45 9.19 -16.18 -6.43
CA SER A 45 8.30 -16.11 -5.29
C SER A 45 7.73 -14.69 -5.11
N GLU A 46 6.61 -14.59 -4.39
CA GLU A 46 6.06 -13.31 -3.99
C GLU A 46 7.05 -12.53 -3.11
N GLU A 47 7.70 -13.22 -2.16
CA GLU A 47 8.75 -12.66 -1.31
C GLU A 47 9.92 -12.06 -2.10
N PHE A 48 10.37 -12.73 -3.17
CA PHE A 48 11.44 -12.22 -4.03
C PHE A 48 11.03 -10.87 -4.67
N ASN A 49 9.84 -10.82 -5.26
CA ASN A 49 9.35 -9.60 -5.91
C ASN A 49 9.02 -8.48 -4.91
N LYS A 50 8.57 -8.85 -3.70
CA LYS A 50 8.35 -7.92 -2.60
C LYS A 50 9.64 -7.23 -2.18
N ASN A 51 10.75 -7.95 -2.09
CA ASN A 51 12.05 -7.36 -1.79
C ASN A 51 12.48 -6.32 -2.86
N LEU A 52 12.21 -6.59 -4.14
CA LEU A 52 12.45 -5.60 -5.21
C LEU A 52 11.60 -4.33 -5.02
N LEU A 53 10.33 -4.48 -4.60
CA LEU A 53 9.47 -3.34 -4.29
C LEU A 53 9.98 -2.54 -3.09
N ILE A 54 10.46 -3.22 -2.04
CA ILE A 54 11.09 -2.58 -0.87
C ILE A 54 12.31 -1.77 -1.31
N ASP A 55 13.19 -2.36 -2.12
CA ASP A 55 14.38 -1.69 -2.65
C ASP A 55 14.03 -0.49 -3.52
N PHE A 56 12.99 -0.59 -4.36
CA PHE A 56 12.48 0.52 -5.13
C PHE A 56 12.04 1.68 -4.23
N LEU A 57 11.22 1.41 -3.21
CA LEU A 57 10.72 2.45 -2.30
C LEU A 57 11.88 3.11 -1.54
N LYS A 58 12.78 2.30 -0.96
CA LYS A 58 13.96 2.76 -0.22
C LYS A 58 14.85 3.66 -1.05
N ASN A 59 15.28 3.18 -2.22
CA ASN A 59 16.27 3.85 -3.06
C ASN A 59 15.70 5.01 -3.87
N THR A 60 14.38 5.14 -3.96
CA THR A 60 13.76 6.23 -4.70
C THR A 60 13.66 7.48 -3.82
N TYR A 61 12.88 7.46 -2.74
CA TYR A 61 12.65 8.68 -1.93
C TYR A 61 12.55 8.49 -0.41
N TYR A 62 12.56 7.25 0.09
CA TYR A 62 12.02 7.00 1.43
C TYR A 62 13.05 6.58 2.49
N THR A 63 14.23 6.05 2.11
CA THR A 63 15.26 5.55 3.06
C THR A 63 15.63 6.56 4.14
N ASP A 64 15.87 7.82 3.79
CA ASP A 64 16.36 8.81 4.75
C ASP A 64 15.27 9.42 5.65
N ARG A 65 14.02 8.95 5.52
CA ARG A 65 12.88 9.54 6.24
C ARG A 65 12.01 8.51 6.94
N TYR A 66 11.95 7.29 6.42
CA TYR A 66 11.00 6.29 6.87
C TYR A 66 11.65 4.93 7.01
N PHE A 67 11.26 4.20 8.06
CA PHE A 67 11.58 2.79 8.18
C PHE A 67 10.62 1.98 7.31
N ILE A 68 11.18 1.13 6.44
CA ILE A 68 10.43 0.30 5.49
C ILE A 68 10.86 -1.15 5.65
N ASN A 69 9.93 -2.02 6.04
CA ASN A 69 10.17 -3.44 6.20
C ASN A 69 8.87 -4.26 6.23
N THR A 70 8.99 -5.58 6.31
CA THR A 70 7.90 -6.46 6.77
C THR A 70 7.59 -6.19 8.25
N LYS A 71 6.35 -6.42 8.68
CA LYS A 71 5.95 -6.38 10.10
C LYS A 71 5.07 -7.57 10.41
N GLU A 72 5.59 -8.53 11.18
CA GLU A 72 4.87 -9.75 11.56
C GLU A 72 4.29 -10.51 10.34
N ARG A 73 2.96 -10.52 10.19
CA ARG A 73 2.23 -11.13 9.07
C ARG A 73 1.78 -10.13 8.01
N ILE A 74 2.14 -8.85 8.16
CA ILE A 74 1.92 -7.82 7.16
C ILE A 74 3.08 -7.88 6.17
N ASP A 75 2.76 -7.97 4.88
CA ASP A 75 3.76 -8.11 3.82
C ASP A 75 4.79 -6.98 3.87
N LEU A 76 4.34 -5.74 3.95
CA LEU A 76 5.19 -4.57 3.94
C LEU A 76 4.49 -3.39 4.63
N VAL A 77 5.26 -2.63 5.40
CA VAL A 77 4.83 -1.37 6.02
C VAL A 77 5.84 -0.25 5.78
N ILE A 78 5.34 0.98 5.78
CA ILE A 78 6.16 2.20 5.91
C ILE A 78 5.77 2.86 7.23
N HIS A 79 6.73 3.01 8.12
CA HIS A 79 6.53 3.72 9.38
C HIS A 79 6.60 5.24 9.17
N ASN A 80 5.97 6.02 10.05
CA ASN A 80 5.92 7.47 9.94
C ASN A 80 7.28 8.16 10.18
N ASN A 81 8.25 7.47 10.80
CA ASN A 81 9.61 7.93 11.00
C ASN A 81 10.64 6.82 10.67
N GLN A 82 11.93 7.10 10.86
CA GLN A 82 13.04 6.15 10.65
C GLN A 82 13.15 5.06 11.73
N ASP A 83 12.32 5.07 12.77
CA ASP A 83 12.32 4.09 13.84
C ASP A 83 11.26 3.00 13.61
N VAL A 84 11.65 1.73 13.74
CA VAL A 84 10.75 0.57 13.71
C VAL A 84 9.65 0.64 14.77
N LYS A 85 9.87 1.38 15.87
CA LYS A 85 8.87 1.60 16.92
C LYS A 85 7.90 2.73 16.60
N SER A 86 8.18 3.55 15.59
CA SER A 86 7.26 4.62 15.21
C SER A 86 5.99 4.03 14.58
N PRO A 87 4.84 4.71 14.65
CA PRO A 87 3.59 4.17 14.14
C PRO A 87 3.64 3.87 12.64
N VAL A 88 2.95 2.80 12.23
CA VAL A 88 2.81 2.45 10.81
C VAL A 88 1.94 3.49 10.12
N GLY A 89 2.45 4.11 9.06
CA GLY A 89 1.73 5.09 8.25
C GLY A 89 1.13 4.49 6.96
N VAL A 90 1.78 3.48 6.38
CA VAL A 90 1.29 2.82 5.16
C VAL A 90 1.38 1.30 5.30
N ILE A 91 0.32 0.60 4.92
CA ILE A 91 0.21 -0.86 4.92
C ILE A 91 0.13 -1.35 3.48
N PHE A 92 0.89 -2.39 3.14
CA PHE A 92 0.86 -3.04 1.84
C PHE A 92 0.45 -4.50 1.98
N GLU A 93 -0.38 -4.96 1.04
CA GLU A 93 -0.53 -6.36 0.67
C GLU A 93 0.01 -6.51 -0.76
N THR A 94 1.04 -7.34 -0.91
CA THR A 94 1.71 -7.54 -2.19
C THR A 94 1.24 -8.82 -2.84
N LYS A 95 1.17 -8.83 -4.16
CA LYS A 95 0.86 -10.03 -4.95
C LYS A 95 1.91 -10.26 -6.01
N LYS A 96 2.00 -11.50 -6.47
CA LYS A 96 2.86 -11.86 -7.61
C LYS A 96 2.63 -10.93 -8.81
N PRO A 97 3.70 -10.45 -9.47
CA PRO A 97 3.61 -9.53 -10.60
C PRO A 97 3.21 -10.24 -11.89
N THR A 98 1.93 -10.59 -12.01
CA THR A 98 1.36 -11.21 -13.21
C THR A 98 0.75 -10.16 -14.12
N ARG A 99 0.93 -10.30 -15.44
CA ARG A 99 0.22 -9.48 -16.44
C ARG A 99 -1.19 -9.99 -16.76
N THR A 100 -1.51 -11.19 -16.29
CA THR A 100 -2.85 -11.78 -16.35
C THR A 100 -3.66 -11.40 -15.12
N ILE A 101 -4.98 -11.46 -15.23
CA ILE A 101 -5.91 -11.21 -14.12
C ILE A 101 -5.57 -12.16 -12.95
N ASN A 102 -5.30 -11.58 -11.78
CA ASN A 102 -5.13 -12.31 -10.53
C ASN A 102 -6.45 -12.24 -9.74
N ALA A 103 -7.05 -13.40 -9.43
CA ALA A 103 -8.31 -13.47 -8.71
C ALA A 103 -8.22 -12.95 -7.26
N GLU A 104 -7.02 -12.92 -6.67
CA GLU A 104 -6.79 -12.38 -5.33
C GLU A 104 -6.72 -10.84 -5.32
N MET A 105 -6.40 -10.21 -6.46
CA MET A 105 -6.26 -8.75 -6.60
C MET A 105 -7.64 -8.07 -6.70
N PRO A 106 -7.82 -6.89 -6.09
CA PRO A 106 -9.02 -6.09 -6.28
C PRO A 106 -9.23 -5.74 -7.76
N ARG A 107 -10.49 -5.56 -8.15
CA ARG A 107 -10.88 -5.01 -9.45
C ARG A 107 -11.91 -3.92 -9.27
N LEU A 108 -12.04 -3.07 -10.28
CA LEU A 108 -12.97 -1.94 -10.24
C LEU A 108 -14.44 -2.38 -10.12
N ASP A 109 -14.76 -3.59 -10.56
CA ASP A 109 -16.08 -4.23 -10.46
C ASP A 109 -16.19 -5.23 -9.30
N ASN A 110 -15.08 -5.56 -8.63
CA ASN A 110 -15.04 -6.48 -7.50
C ASN A 110 -13.89 -6.15 -6.55
N LEU A 111 -14.17 -5.37 -5.51
CA LEU A 111 -13.21 -5.05 -4.46
C LEU A 111 -13.09 -6.15 -3.40
N ASN A 112 -14.12 -6.98 -3.23
CA ASN A 112 -14.13 -8.00 -2.17
C ASN A 112 -13.30 -9.22 -2.57
N THR A 113 -11.98 -9.06 -2.54
CA THR A 113 -11.01 -10.09 -2.88
C THR A 113 -10.13 -10.43 -1.68
N LYS A 114 -9.39 -11.52 -1.78
CA LYS A 114 -8.49 -11.97 -0.71
C LYS A 114 -7.53 -10.88 -0.26
N ALA A 115 -6.87 -10.18 -1.20
CA ALA A 115 -5.92 -9.12 -0.86
C ALA A 115 -6.60 -7.94 -0.13
N PHE A 116 -7.82 -7.58 -0.52
CA PHE A 116 -8.57 -6.52 0.16
C PHE A 116 -8.99 -6.94 1.58
N GLN A 117 -9.44 -8.17 1.75
CA GLN A 117 -9.76 -8.73 3.08
C GLN A 117 -8.52 -8.80 3.99
N GLN A 118 -7.35 -9.12 3.43
CA GLN A 118 -6.07 -9.05 4.15
C GLN A 118 -5.75 -7.62 4.59
N LEU A 119 -5.95 -6.60 3.74
CA LEU A 119 -5.80 -5.20 4.16
C LEU A 119 -6.73 -4.81 5.30
N ILE A 120 -8.01 -5.24 5.27
CA ILE A 120 -8.95 -4.97 6.38
C ILE A 120 -8.43 -5.62 7.67
N LEU A 121 -7.97 -6.87 7.60
CA LEU A 121 -7.40 -7.56 8.76
C LEU A 121 -6.18 -6.83 9.32
N TYR A 122 -5.25 -6.40 8.47
CA TYR A 122 -4.04 -5.69 8.91
C TYR A 122 -4.38 -4.31 9.48
N PHE A 123 -5.31 -3.59 8.86
CA PHE A 123 -5.84 -2.34 9.39
C PHE A 123 -6.40 -2.52 10.80
N LEU A 124 -7.26 -3.51 11.02
CA LEU A 124 -7.87 -3.75 12.33
C LEU A 124 -6.82 -4.16 13.37
N ARG A 125 -5.77 -4.92 13.01
CA ARG A 125 -4.65 -5.22 13.93
C ARG A 125 -3.94 -3.95 14.39
N GLU A 126 -3.51 -3.11 13.45
CA GLU A 126 -2.86 -1.83 13.79
C GLU A 126 -3.80 -0.94 14.62
N ARG A 127 -5.05 -0.82 14.19
CA ARG A 127 -5.99 0.14 14.77
C ARG A 127 -6.58 -0.28 16.12
N VAL A 128 -6.92 -1.57 16.27
CA VAL A 128 -7.60 -2.12 17.45
C VAL A 128 -6.60 -2.69 18.45
N THR A 129 -5.62 -3.46 17.99
CA THR A 129 -4.63 -4.11 18.88
C THR A 129 -3.53 -3.13 19.25
N ASP A 130 -2.86 -2.53 18.25
CA ASP A 130 -1.70 -1.66 18.47
C ASP A 130 -2.09 -0.20 18.77
N LYS A 131 -3.40 0.11 18.74
CA LYS A 131 -3.98 1.45 18.99
C LYS A 131 -3.40 2.54 18.09
N ASN A 132 -2.94 2.18 16.89
CA ASN A 132 -2.38 3.09 15.91
C ASN A 132 -3.49 3.94 15.27
N LEU A 133 -3.38 5.27 15.40
CA LEU A 133 -4.32 6.26 14.84
C LEU A 133 -3.77 6.97 13.59
N GLU A 134 -2.58 6.59 13.14
CA GLU A 134 -1.79 7.36 12.17
C GLU A 134 -1.64 6.67 10.81
N ILE A 135 -2.47 5.66 10.53
CA ILE A 135 -2.52 5.00 9.23
C ILE A 135 -3.06 5.97 8.18
N LYS A 136 -2.23 6.31 7.20
CA LYS A 136 -2.54 7.23 6.11
C LYS A 136 -3.09 6.51 4.89
N HIS A 137 -2.46 5.39 4.51
CA HIS A 137 -2.81 4.67 3.30
C HIS A 137 -2.72 3.15 3.46
N LEU A 138 -3.59 2.45 2.74
CA LEU A 138 -3.51 1.00 2.56
C LEU A 138 -3.43 0.68 1.08
N ILE A 139 -2.55 -0.24 0.70
CA ILE A 139 -2.19 -0.47 -0.69
C ILE A 139 -2.23 -1.95 -1.02
N VAL A 140 -2.94 -2.32 -2.09
CA VAL A 140 -2.72 -3.61 -2.76
C VAL A 140 -1.95 -3.38 -4.05
N THR A 141 -0.89 -4.15 -4.29
CA THR A 141 -0.16 -4.07 -5.56
C THR A 141 0.44 -5.39 -6.00
N ASN A 142 0.49 -5.58 -7.32
CA ASN A 142 1.30 -6.61 -7.98
C ASN A 142 2.44 -5.98 -8.80
N ILE A 143 2.96 -4.81 -8.37
CA ILE A 143 3.92 -3.94 -9.08
C ILE A 143 3.33 -3.22 -10.30
N TYR A 144 2.53 -3.91 -11.12
CA TYR A 144 1.93 -3.33 -12.33
C TYR A 144 0.65 -2.54 -12.04
N GLU A 145 -0.17 -3.04 -11.12
CA GLU A 145 -1.44 -2.45 -10.72
C GLU A 145 -1.37 -2.01 -9.26
N TRP A 146 -2.02 -0.89 -8.95
CA TRP A 146 -1.97 -0.25 -7.65
C TRP A 146 -3.38 0.17 -7.23
N PHE A 147 -3.86 -0.41 -6.13
CA PHE A 147 -5.07 0.03 -5.44
C PHE A 147 -4.65 0.74 -4.16
N ILE A 148 -4.84 2.05 -4.11
CA ILE A 148 -4.43 2.89 -2.99
C ILE A 148 -5.70 3.43 -2.32
N PHE A 149 -5.87 3.11 -1.05
CA PHE A 149 -7.00 3.51 -0.24
C PHE A 149 -6.57 4.53 0.82
N ASP A 150 -7.40 5.55 1.03
CA ASP A 150 -7.23 6.49 2.15
C ASP A 150 -7.58 5.77 3.47
N GLY A 151 -6.71 5.87 4.47
CA GLY A 151 -6.93 5.30 5.79
C GLY A 151 -8.20 5.80 6.45
N LYS A 152 -8.64 7.03 6.14
CA LYS A 152 -9.90 7.57 6.65
C LYS A 152 -11.13 6.78 6.17
N ILE A 153 -11.08 6.24 4.95
CA ILE A 153 -12.16 5.37 4.44
C ILE A 153 -12.24 4.09 5.28
N PHE A 154 -11.10 3.53 5.69
CA PHE A 154 -11.07 2.33 6.53
C PHE A 154 -11.57 2.59 7.95
N GLU A 155 -11.23 3.75 8.52
CA GLU A 155 -11.81 4.22 9.78
C GLU A 155 -13.35 4.28 9.71
N ASP A 156 -13.89 4.94 8.69
CA ASP A 156 -15.32 5.20 8.58
C ASP A 156 -16.14 3.96 8.22
N LEU A 157 -15.58 3.02 7.45
CA LEU A 157 -16.31 1.85 6.97
C LEU A 157 -16.07 0.59 7.82
N PHE A 158 -14.86 0.37 8.33
CA PHE A 158 -14.50 -0.87 9.02
C PHE A 158 -14.34 -0.69 10.53
N PHE A 159 -13.57 0.30 11.00
CA PHE A 159 -13.40 0.50 12.44
C PHE A 159 -14.68 1.04 13.10
N ALA A 160 -15.42 1.94 12.44
CA ALA A 160 -16.70 2.43 12.96
C ALA A 160 -17.79 1.34 13.03
N ASN A 161 -17.61 0.22 12.31
CA ASN A 161 -18.52 -0.92 12.36
C ASN A 161 -18.26 -1.77 13.62
N LYS A 162 -18.98 -1.47 14.69
CA LYS A 162 -18.86 -2.17 15.98
C LYS A 162 -19.05 -3.69 15.89
N ALA A 163 -19.94 -4.16 15.02
CA ALA A 163 -20.17 -5.59 14.87
C ALA A 163 -18.93 -6.29 14.29
N LEU A 164 -18.31 -5.68 13.27
CA LEU A 164 -17.05 -6.18 12.70
C LEU A 164 -15.92 -6.13 13.72
N VAL A 165 -15.77 -5.02 14.45
CA VAL A 165 -14.71 -4.88 15.47
C VAL A 165 -14.88 -5.90 16.60
N ASN A 166 -16.11 -6.16 17.05
CA ASN A 166 -16.37 -7.19 18.05
C ASN A 166 -15.97 -8.58 17.53
N GLN A 167 -16.39 -8.94 16.31
CA GLN A 167 -15.98 -10.22 15.68
C GLN A 167 -14.46 -10.34 15.55
N PHE A 168 -13.77 -9.24 15.24
CA PHE A 168 -12.30 -9.21 15.21
C PHE A 168 -11.68 -9.42 16.59
N CYS A 169 -12.27 -8.88 17.66
CA CYS A 169 -11.76 -9.06 19.03
C CYS A 169 -11.98 -10.50 19.55
N ASP A 170 -12.98 -11.19 19.02
CA ASP A 170 -13.32 -12.58 19.38
C ASP A 170 -12.53 -13.63 18.55
N PHE A 171 -11.81 -13.20 17.51
CA PHE A 171 -11.03 -14.04 16.59
C PHE A 171 -9.62 -14.37 17.11
#